data_AF-X1A4Z2-F1
#
_entry.id   AF-X1A4Z2-F1
#
_cell.length_a   1.000
_cell.length_b   1.000
_cell.length_c   1.000
_cell.angle_alpha   90.00
_cell.angle_beta   90.00
_cell.angle_gamma   90.00
#
_symmetry.space_group_name_H-M   'P 1'
#
loop_
_entity.id
_entity.type
_entity.pdbx_description
1 polymer ?
#
loop_
_entity_poly.entity_id
_entity_poly.type
_entity_poly.pdbx_seq_one_letter_code
_entity_poly.pdbx_strand_id
1 'polypeptide(L)'
;LFILHQHSEVVYFPHFHLKYLCPNSSQSSEQIILLPSQISIFFFTQVSFIILSASLYSTILIVIIGSRDLDEDFVVDKLINILSSIEKVSIISGGARGVDTYVSQCCETMSIPIKIIKPINPSNKLDYLFRNVEIITLADKIIAFWDGKSKGTKFVIDYATARGKEVEVIRK
;
A
#
# COMPACT_ATOMS: atom_id res chain seq x y z
N LEU A 1 5.63 31.30 9.85
CA LEU A 1 5.78 32.69 10.32
C LEU A 1 6.85 32.67 11.41
N PHE A 2 8.06 33.13 11.09
CA PHE A 2 9.21 33.15 11.99
C PHE A 2 9.08 34.33 12.95
N ILE A 3 8.99 34.07 14.25
CA ILE A 3 9.13 35.11 15.28
C ILE A 3 10.54 34.92 15.87
N LEU A 4 11.46 35.80 15.44
CA LEU A 4 12.78 35.96 16.03
C LEU A 4 12.64 36.79 17.29
N HIS A 5 12.78 36.17 18.46
CA HIS A 5 13.10 36.89 19.68
C HIS A 5 14.56 36.60 20.03
N GLN A 6 15.39 37.65 19.99
CA GLN A 6 16.76 37.59 20.49
C GLN A 6 16.75 37.14 21.95
N HIS A 7 17.71 36.28 22.27
CA HIS A 7 17.95 35.57 23.53
C HIS A 7 17.35 34.15 23.59
N SER A 8 18.28 33.19 23.53
CA SER A 8 18.14 31.74 23.81
C SER A 8 17.37 30.90 22.78
N GLU A 9 18.09 30.46 21.75
CA GLU A 9 17.66 29.40 20.84
C GLU A 9 17.75 28.03 21.54
N VAL A 10 16.59 27.44 21.87
CA VAL A 10 16.47 26.03 22.24
C VAL A 10 15.51 25.39 21.24
N VAL A 11 16.03 24.53 20.35
CA VAL A 11 15.23 23.73 19.42
C VAL A 11 14.94 22.38 20.08
N TYR A 12 13.67 22.13 20.41
CA TYR A 12 13.25 20.87 21.04
C TYR A 12 12.96 19.80 19.97
N PHE A 13 13.68 18.68 20.02
CA PHE A 13 13.34 17.46 19.30
C PHE A 13 12.87 16.39 20.31
N PRO A 14 11.75 15.69 20.06
CA PRO A 14 11.11 14.84 21.07
C PRO A 14 11.93 13.58 21.47
N HIS A 15 13.07 13.32 20.83
CA HIS A 15 13.96 12.20 21.18
C HIS A 15 15.43 12.55 21.48
N PHE A 16 15.85 13.82 21.37
CA PHE A 16 17.20 14.23 21.77
C PHE A 16 17.20 15.67 22.31
N HIS A 17 17.59 15.83 23.58
CA HIS A 17 17.83 17.15 24.18
C HIS A 17 19.18 17.69 23.72
N LEU A 18 19.21 18.43 22.60
CA LEU A 18 20.37 19.26 22.25
C LEU A 18 20.20 20.64 22.88
N LYS A 19 20.87 20.88 24.01
CA LYS A 19 21.08 22.22 24.57
C LYS A 19 22.38 22.78 23.97
N TYR A 20 22.30 23.91 23.27
CA TYR A 20 23.47 24.76 23.05
C TYR A 20 23.74 25.50 24.37
N LEU A 21 24.83 25.16 25.07
CA LEU A 21 25.28 25.91 26.25
C LEU A 21 26.32 26.96 25.84
N CYS A 22 26.12 28.19 26.28
CA CYS A 22 27.20 29.17 26.40
C CYS A 22 28.30 28.61 27.33
N PRO A 23 29.58 28.90 27.06
CA PRO A 23 30.69 28.36 27.83
C PRO A 23 30.74 29.03 29.20
N ASN A 24 30.02 28.49 30.18
CA ASN A 24 30.27 28.61 31.62
C ASN A 24 29.12 27.94 32.42
N SER A 25 29.03 26.62 32.35
CA SER A 25 28.35 25.86 33.39
C SER A 25 28.91 24.44 33.44
N SER A 26 29.54 24.14 34.56
CA SER A 26 30.04 22.83 34.96
C SER A 26 28.90 21.82 35.07
N GLN A 27 28.71 20.98 34.06
CA GLN A 27 28.09 19.67 34.22
C GLN A 27 28.48 18.74 33.06
N SER A 28 29.08 17.61 33.45
CA SER A 28 29.53 16.52 32.61
C SER A 28 28.35 15.87 31.88
N SER A 29 28.07 16.36 30.67
CA SER A 29 27.36 15.62 29.64
C SER A 29 28.16 15.85 28.37
N GLU A 30 28.60 14.78 27.70
CA GLU A 30 29.30 14.90 26.42
C GLU A 30 28.33 15.54 25.41
N GLN A 31 28.50 16.85 25.18
CA GLN A 31 27.71 17.62 24.23
C GLN A 31 28.47 17.67 22.90
N ILE A 32 27.85 17.11 21.85
CA ILE A 32 28.39 17.13 20.50
C ILE A 32 28.02 18.47 19.85
N ILE A 33 29.01 19.33 19.65
CA ILE A 33 28.84 20.61 18.91
C ILE A 33 29.10 20.33 17.43
N LEU A 34 28.05 20.42 16.62
CA LEU A 34 28.13 20.22 15.17
C LEU A 34 28.31 21.55 14.44
N LEU A 35 29.23 21.59 13.47
CA LEU A 35 29.40 22.74 12.57
C LEU A 35 28.17 22.91 11.66
N PRO A 36 27.87 24.12 11.14
CA PRO A 36 26.72 24.35 10.24
C PRO A 36 26.66 23.39 9.04
N SER A 37 27.82 23.02 8.48
CA SER A 37 27.94 22.03 7.40
C SER A 37 27.54 20.62 7.84
N GLN A 38 27.85 20.23 9.07
CA GLN A 38 27.49 18.93 9.64
C GLN A 38 26.00 18.84 9.95
N ILE A 39 25.35 19.94 10.37
CA ILE A 39 23.90 20.01 10.58
C ILE A 39 23.15 19.78 9.26
N SER A 40 23.60 20.42 8.18
CA SER A 40 23.04 20.23 6.84
C SER A 40 23.16 18.78 6.39
N ILE A 41 24.38 18.19 6.47
CA ILE A 41 24.62 16.79 6.10
C ILE A 41 23.77 15.85 6.96
N PHE A 42 23.70 16.07 8.27
CA PHE A 42 22.89 15.26 9.17
C PHE A 42 21.39 15.34 8.80
N PHE A 43 20.88 16.53 8.49
CA PHE A 43 19.50 16.67 8.05
C PHE A 43 19.25 15.93 6.73
N PHE A 44 20.15 16.07 5.76
CA PHE A 44 20.06 15.36 4.48
C PHE A 44 20.12 13.83 4.64
N THR A 45 20.97 13.30 5.51
CA THR A 45 21.07 11.86 5.75
C THR A 45 19.85 11.31 6.48
N GLN A 46 19.32 12.04 7.47
CA GLN A 46 18.08 11.66 8.17
C GLN A 46 16.88 11.67 7.23
N VAL A 47 16.72 12.70 6.41
CA VAL A 47 15.64 12.77 5.41
C VAL A 47 15.77 11.65 4.39
N SER A 48 16.98 11.38 3.89
CA SER A 48 17.23 10.29 2.94
C SER A 48 16.92 8.92 3.54
N PHE A 49 17.29 8.70 4.82
CA PHE A 49 16.98 7.47 5.54
C PHE A 49 15.48 7.29 5.77
N ILE A 50 14.75 8.37 6.07
CA ILE A 50 13.29 8.35 6.20
C ILE A 50 12.61 8.05 4.86
N ILE A 51 13.06 8.66 3.76
CA ILE A 51 12.52 8.39 2.41
C ILE A 51 12.82 6.95 1.99
N LEU A 52 14.05 6.48 2.21
CA LEU A 52 14.47 5.13 1.86
C LEU A 52 13.69 4.09 2.68
N SER A 53 13.55 4.30 3.98
CA SER A 53 12.75 3.41 4.83
C SER A 53 11.28 3.42 4.40
N ALA A 54 10.66 4.58 4.16
CA ALA A 54 9.28 4.66 3.66
C ALA A 54 9.07 3.93 2.33
N SER A 55 10.02 4.04 1.40
CA SER A 55 10.00 3.29 0.13
C SER A 55 10.15 1.78 0.34
N LEU A 56 10.94 1.35 1.33
CA LEU A 56 11.09 -0.06 1.70
C LEU A 56 9.85 -0.62 2.41
N TYR A 57 8.98 0.23 2.97
CA TYR A 57 7.74 -0.15 3.64
C TYR A 57 6.48 -0.04 2.77
N SER A 58 6.58 0.41 1.53
CA SER A 58 5.42 0.50 0.64
C SER A 58 5.07 -0.90 0.10
N THR A 59 4.00 -1.48 0.63
CA THR A 59 3.38 -2.70 0.11
C THR A 59 2.44 -2.33 -1.04
N ILE A 60 2.55 -3.00 -2.17
CA ILE A 60 1.63 -2.79 -3.31
C ILE A 60 0.32 -3.51 -3.02
N LEU A 61 -0.80 -2.80 -3.20
CA LEU A 61 -2.14 -3.36 -3.05
C LEU A 61 -2.70 -3.80 -4.41
N ILE A 62 -2.75 -5.11 -4.62
CA ILE A 62 -3.29 -5.69 -5.85
C ILE A 62 -4.69 -6.20 -5.60
N VAL A 63 -5.62 -5.75 -6.42
CA VAL A 63 -6.96 -6.32 -6.48
C VAL A 63 -6.97 -7.46 -7.48
N ILE A 64 -7.44 -8.63 -7.06
CA ILE A 64 -7.66 -9.76 -7.95
C ILE A 64 -9.12 -10.19 -7.88
N ILE A 65 -9.78 -10.10 -9.02
CA ILE A 65 -11.21 -10.40 -9.19
C ILE A 65 -11.43 -11.19 -10.47
N GLY A 66 -12.58 -11.86 -10.57
CA GLY A 66 -12.90 -12.49 -11.84
C GLY A 66 -14.27 -13.13 -11.95
N SER A 67 -14.38 -13.90 -13.02
CA SER A 67 -15.61 -14.59 -13.41
C SER A 67 -15.84 -15.83 -12.53
N ARG A 68 -17.10 -16.20 -12.35
CA ARG A 68 -17.50 -17.28 -11.44
C ARG A 68 -17.27 -18.68 -12.01
N ASP A 69 -17.25 -18.78 -13.33
CA ASP A 69 -17.26 -20.03 -14.08
C ASP A 69 -15.98 -20.19 -14.91
N LEU A 70 -14.85 -19.75 -14.35
CA LEU A 70 -13.52 -20.05 -14.88
C LEU A 70 -12.95 -21.30 -14.22
N ASP A 71 -12.17 -22.01 -15.01
CA ASP A 71 -11.46 -23.23 -14.63
C ASP A 71 -10.39 -22.95 -13.56
N GLU A 72 -10.37 -23.76 -12.51
CA GLU A 72 -9.51 -23.57 -11.34
C GLU A 72 -8.03 -23.67 -11.71
N ASP A 73 -7.63 -24.73 -12.40
CA ASP A 73 -6.23 -24.97 -12.78
C ASP A 73 -5.66 -23.81 -13.59
N PHE A 74 -6.43 -23.29 -14.55
CA PHE A 74 -6.06 -22.11 -15.32
C PHE A 74 -5.83 -20.86 -14.44
N VAL A 75 -6.73 -20.60 -13.48
CA VAL A 75 -6.63 -19.42 -12.62
C VAL A 75 -5.44 -19.57 -11.67
N VAL A 76 -5.29 -20.73 -11.03
CA VAL A 76 -4.23 -20.99 -10.05
C VAL A 76 -2.84 -20.94 -10.70
N ASP A 77 -2.65 -21.51 -11.90
CA ASP A 77 -1.38 -21.41 -12.64
C ASP A 77 -0.97 -19.93 -12.85
N LYS A 78 -1.91 -19.08 -13.27
CA LYS A 78 -1.63 -17.66 -13.46
C LYS A 78 -1.39 -16.92 -12.16
N LEU A 79 -2.15 -17.23 -11.11
CA LEU A 79 -1.95 -16.62 -9.79
C LEU A 79 -0.55 -16.89 -9.25
N ILE A 80 -0.08 -18.14 -9.30
CA ILE A 80 1.25 -18.51 -8.81
C ILE A 80 2.32 -17.72 -9.57
N ASN A 81 2.25 -17.71 -10.90
CA ASN A 81 3.22 -16.97 -11.73
C ASN A 81 3.26 -15.47 -11.39
N ILE A 82 2.10 -14.85 -11.16
CA ILE A 82 2.00 -13.42 -10.81
C ILE A 82 2.53 -13.18 -9.40
N LEU A 83 2.03 -13.92 -8.41
CA LEU A 83 2.31 -13.67 -7.00
C LEU A 83 3.76 -14.02 -6.62
N SER A 84 4.36 -15.03 -7.26
CA SER A 84 5.77 -15.37 -7.04
C SER A 84 6.75 -14.30 -7.56
N SER A 85 6.30 -13.38 -8.41
CA SER A 85 7.15 -12.31 -8.95
C SER A 85 7.20 -11.05 -8.08
N ILE A 86 6.40 -10.98 -7.00
CA ILE A 86 6.21 -9.76 -6.21
C ILE A 86 6.62 -10.00 -4.76
N GLU A 87 7.61 -9.25 -4.28
CA GLU A 87 8.21 -9.47 -2.96
C GLU A 87 7.31 -8.98 -1.81
N LYS A 88 6.60 -7.85 -1.99
CA LYS A 88 5.75 -7.23 -0.95
C LYS A 88 4.40 -6.84 -1.53
N VAL A 89 3.43 -7.74 -1.37
CA VAL A 89 2.08 -7.57 -1.89
C VAL A 89 1.02 -7.83 -0.83
N SER A 90 -0.04 -7.02 -0.86
CA SER A 90 -1.31 -7.28 -0.17
C SER A 90 -2.40 -7.46 -1.21
N ILE A 91 -3.28 -8.42 -1.00
CA ILE A 91 -4.34 -8.75 -1.95
C ILE A 91 -5.70 -8.30 -1.45
N ILE A 92 -6.52 -7.75 -2.35
CA ILE A 92 -7.96 -7.56 -2.14
C ILE A 92 -8.75 -8.40 -3.14
N SER A 93 -9.79 -9.08 -2.67
CA SER A 93 -10.73 -9.80 -3.53
C SER A 93 -12.19 -9.61 -3.07
N GLY A 94 -13.14 -10.00 -3.93
CA GLY A 94 -14.57 -9.77 -3.73
C GLY A 94 -15.33 -10.86 -2.97
N GLY A 95 -14.67 -11.99 -2.68
CA GLY A 95 -15.26 -13.11 -1.93
C GLY A 95 -16.43 -13.79 -2.63
N ALA A 96 -16.56 -13.68 -3.96
CA ALA A 96 -17.52 -14.46 -4.73
C ALA A 96 -17.03 -15.90 -4.95
N ARG A 97 -17.90 -16.75 -5.51
CA ARG A 97 -17.51 -18.06 -6.03
C ARG A 97 -16.62 -17.92 -7.28
N GLY A 98 -15.85 -18.96 -7.60
CA GLY A 98 -14.95 -18.98 -8.76
C GLY A 98 -13.62 -18.29 -8.44
N VAL A 99 -13.17 -17.38 -9.31
CA VAL A 99 -11.85 -16.72 -9.19
C VAL A 99 -11.57 -16.18 -7.79
N ASP A 100 -12.51 -15.45 -7.18
CA ASP A 100 -12.32 -14.86 -5.85
C ASP A 100 -12.06 -15.93 -4.76
N THR A 101 -12.63 -17.14 -4.92
CA THR A 101 -12.37 -18.30 -4.04
C THR A 101 -10.96 -18.84 -4.25
N TYR A 102 -10.54 -19.04 -5.51
CA TYR A 102 -9.20 -19.52 -5.86
C TYR A 102 -8.11 -18.56 -5.41
N VAL A 103 -8.34 -17.25 -5.53
CA VAL A 103 -7.44 -16.21 -5.00
C VAL A 103 -7.27 -16.36 -3.49
N SER A 104 -8.36 -16.59 -2.76
CA SER A 104 -8.33 -16.73 -1.30
C SER A 104 -7.52 -17.96 -0.88
N GLN A 105 -7.75 -19.10 -1.53
CA GLN A 105 -7.02 -20.34 -1.27
C GLN A 105 -5.52 -20.23 -1.63
N CYS A 106 -5.21 -19.59 -2.76
CA CYS A 106 -3.83 -19.38 -3.19
C CYS A 106 -3.08 -18.46 -2.21
N CYS A 107 -3.71 -17.37 -1.77
CA CYS A 107 -3.09 -16.46 -0.80
C CYS A 107 -2.86 -17.13 0.56
N GLU A 108 -3.82 -17.94 1.02
CA GLU A 108 -3.67 -18.72 2.26
C GLU A 108 -2.49 -19.69 2.15
N THR A 109 -2.40 -20.43 1.03
CA THR A 109 -1.32 -21.39 0.79
C THR A 109 0.06 -20.71 0.73
N MET A 110 0.14 -19.53 0.11
CA MET A 110 1.38 -18.76 -0.02
C MET A 110 1.67 -17.84 1.17
N SER A 111 0.82 -17.84 2.21
CA SER A 111 0.91 -16.92 3.36
C SER A 111 0.94 -15.43 2.96
N ILE A 112 0.21 -15.06 1.90
CA ILE A 112 0.08 -13.69 1.41
C ILE A 112 -1.12 -13.02 2.12
N PRO A 113 -0.95 -11.80 2.68
CA PRO A 113 -2.07 -11.06 3.27
C PRO A 113 -3.19 -10.82 2.27
N ILE A 114 -4.41 -11.22 2.62
CA ILE A 114 -5.60 -11.01 1.80
C ILE A 114 -6.75 -10.37 2.60
N LYS A 115 -7.39 -9.36 2.01
CA LYS A 115 -8.63 -8.76 2.50
C LYS A 115 -9.78 -9.08 1.56
N ILE A 116 -10.85 -9.66 2.10
CA ILE A 116 -12.07 -9.97 1.34
C ILE A 116 -13.12 -8.88 1.59
N ILE A 117 -13.53 -8.19 0.54
CA ILE A 117 -14.59 -7.17 0.60
C ILE A 117 -15.88 -7.77 0.05
N LYS A 118 -16.80 -8.13 0.95
CA LYS A 118 -18.11 -8.70 0.61
C LYS A 118 -19.17 -7.60 0.51
N PRO A 119 -20.24 -7.78 -0.29
CA PRO A 119 -21.39 -6.88 -0.21
C PRO A 119 -22.01 -6.92 1.19
N ILE A 120 -22.52 -5.78 1.66
CA ILE A 120 -23.17 -5.65 2.97
C ILE A 120 -24.40 -6.55 3.03
N ASN A 121 -25.27 -6.46 2.03
CA ASN A 121 -26.42 -7.33 1.86
C ASN A 121 -26.37 -8.06 0.50
N PRO A 122 -26.09 -9.38 0.48
CA PRO A 122 -26.07 -10.18 -0.75
C PRO A 122 -27.39 -10.23 -1.52
N SER A 123 -28.53 -9.89 -0.90
CA SER A 123 -29.81 -9.79 -1.60
C SER A 123 -29.96 -8.47 -2.38
N ASN A 124 -29.14 -7.46 -2.06
CA ASN A 124 -29.18 -6.16 -2.71
C ASN A 124 -28.12 -6.05 -3.81
N LYS A 125 -28.56 -5.88 -5.06
CA LYS A 125 -27.66 -5.71 -6.21
C LYS A 125 -26.79 -4.45 -6.11
N LEU A 126 -27.28 -3.38 -5.48
CA LEU A 126 -26.52 -2.14 -5.32
C LEU A 126 -25.30 -2.35 -4.41
N ASP A 127 -25.38 -3.24 -3.43
CA ASP A 127 -24.26 -3.49 -2.51
C ASP A 127 -23.09 -4.18 -3.21
N TYR A 128 -23.36 -4.98 -4.25
CA TYR A 128 -22.30 -5.51 -5.13
C TYR A 128 -21.61 -4.39 -5.91
N LEU A 129 -22.38 -3.40 -6.38
CA LEU A 129 -21.85 -2.26 -7.11
C LEU A 129 -20.98 -1.39 -6.20
N PHE A 130 -21.48 -1.01 -5.02
CA PHE A 130 -20.71 -0.22 -4.05
C PHE A 130 -19.43 -0.93 -3.63
N ARG A 131 -19.51 -2.23 -3.35
CA ARG A 131 -18.34 -3.05 -3.07
C ARG A 131 -17.33 -3.04 -4.22
N ASN A 132 -17.78 -3.16 -5.48
CA ASN A 132 -16.87 -3.11 -6.64
C ASN A 132 -16.17 -1.75 -6.73
N VAL A 133 -16.89 -0.66 -6.47
CA VAL A 133 -16.30 0.68 -6.43
C VAL A 133 -15.27 0.80 -5.32
N GLU A 134 -15.53 0.25 -4.13
CA GLU A 134 -14.57 0.24 -3.01
C GLU A 134 -13.29 -0.50 -3.40
N ILE A 135 -13.42 -1.71 -3.95
CA ILE A 135 -12.29 -2.50 -4.44
C ILE A 135 -11.43 -1.70 -5.43
N ILE A 136 -12.06 -1.08 -6.44
CA ILE A 136 -11.35 -0.29 -7.47
C ILE A 136 -10.66 0.93 -6.87
N THR A 137 -11.28 1.55 -5.88
CA THR A 137 -10.75 2.76 -5.24
C THR A 137 -9.45 2.45 -4.50
N LEU A 138 -9.42 1.35 -3.77
CA LEU A 138 -8.27 0.92 -2.96
C LEU A 138 -7.09 0.42 -3.82
N ALA A 139 -7.34 -0.15 -4.99
CA ALA A 139 -6.33 -0.83 -5.78
C ALA A 139 -5.22 0.10 -6.30
N ASP A 140 -3.96 -0.30 -6.17
CA ASP A 140 -2.86 0.25 -6.97
C ASP A 140 -2.90 -0.35 -8.38
N LYS A 141 -3.06 -1.68 -8.44
CA LYS A 141 -3.20 -2.48 -9.65
C LYS A 141 -4.38 -3.44 -9.56
N ILE A 142 -5.07 -3.66 -10.68
CA ILE A 142 -6.19 -4.60 -10.79
C ILE A 142 -5.85 -5.71 -11.77
N ILE A 143 -6.07 -6.95 -11.37
CA ILE A 143 -5.96 -8.14 -12.21
C ILE A 143 -7.36 -8.76 -12.32
N ALA A 144 -7.88 -8.80 -13.54
CA ALA A 144 -9.23 -9.26 -13.84
C ALA A 144 -9.21 -10.52 -14.70
N PHE A 145 -9.62 -11.64 -14.12
CA PHE A 145 -9.84 -12.89 -14.84
C PHE A 145 -11.23 -12.90 -15.49
N TRP A 146 -11.28 -12.79 -16.81
CA TRP A 146 -12.52 -12.55 -17.54
C TRP A 146 -12.81 -13.58 -18.62
N ASP A 147 -14.00 -14.17 -18.55
CA ASP A 147 -14.57 -15.11 -19.53
C ASP A 147 -15.22 -14.42 -20.74
N GLY A 148 -15.15 -13.09 -20.83
CA GLY A 148 -15.80 -12.29 -21.87
C GLY A 148 -17.31 -12.07 -21.65
N LYS A 149 -17.92 -12.66 -20.62
CA LYS A 149 -19.38 -12.67 -20.39
C LYS A 149 -19.79 -12.07 -19.06
N SER A 150 -18.98 -12.22 -18.01
CA SER A 150 -19.27 -11.73 -16.66
C SER A 150 -19.47 -10.22 -16.66
N LYS A 151 -20.72 -9.78 -16.42
CA LYS A 151 -21.09 -8.35 -16.36
C LYS A 151 -20.43 -7.64 -15.17
N GLY A 152 -20.28 -8.33 -14.04
CA GLY A 152 -19.65 -7.78 -12.85
C GLY A 152 -18.15 -7.54 -13.06
N THR A 153 -17.46 -8.50 -13.67
CA THR A 153 -16.03 -8.36 -14.03
C THR A 153 -15.84 -7.28 -15.08
N LYS A 154 -16.70 -7.23 -16.12
CA LYS A 154 -16.67 -6.18 -17.12
C LYS A 154 -16.85 -4.78 -16.51
N PHE A 155 -17.79 -4.62 -15.58
CA PHE A 155 -17.97 -3.35 -14.87
C PHE A 155 -16.69 -2.90 -14.17
N VAL A 156 -15.99 -3.80 -13.47
CA VAL A 156 -14.73 -3.48 -12.78
C VAL A 156 -13.66 -3.02 -13.78
N ILE A 157 -13.49 -3.76 -14.88
CA ILE A 157 -12.54 -3.43 -15.95
C ILE A 157 -12.85 -2.04 -16.50
N ASP A 158 -14.06 -1.82 -17.01
CA ASP A 158 -14.46 -0.57 -17.65
C ASP A 158 -14.31 0.64 -16.70
N TYR A 159 -14.79 0.49 -15.46
CA TYR A 159 -14.83 1.58 -14.48
C TYR A 159 -13.45 1.95 -13.94
N ALA A 160 -12.56 0.97 -13.81
CA ALA A 160 -11.17 1.18 -13.43
C ALA A 160 -10.36 1.82 -14.57
N THR A 161 -10.49 1.31 -15.80
CA THR A 161 -9.85 1.89 -16.99
C THR A 161 -10.29 3.33 -17.20
N ALA A 162 -11.58 3.65 -17.05
CA ALA A 162 -12.09 5.01 -17.16
C ALA A 162 -11.50 5.98 -16.12
N ARG A 163 -10.90 5.47 -15.04
CA ARG A 163 -10.21 6.27 -14.00
C ARG A 163 -8.69 6.27 -14.14
N GLY A 164 -8.16 5.68 -15.21
CA GLY A 164 -6.71 5.57 -15.42
C GLY A 164 -6.01 4.65 -14.43
N LYS A 165 -6.72 3.71 -13.80
CA LYS A 165 -6.09 2.66 -12.99
C LYS A 165 -5.38 1.66 -13.90
N GLU A 166 -4.28 1.06 -13.41
CA GLU A 166 -3.63 -0.05 -14.09
C GLU A 166 -4.52 -1.30 -13.99
N VAL A 167 -4.97 -1.80 -15.15
CA VAL A 167 -5.82 -2.98 -15.24
C VAL A 167 -5.19 -3.99 -16.19
N GLU A 168 -4.91 -5.18 -15.67
CA GLU A 168 -4.48 -6.34 -16.43
C GLU A 168 -5.65 -7.31 -16.59
N VAL A 169 -5.98 -7.67 -17.83
CA VAL A 169 -7.09 -8.57 -18.13
C VAL A 169 -6.54 -9.90 -18.61
N ILE A 170 -6.79 -10.96 -17.84
CA ILE A 170 -6.42 -12.33 -18.18
C ILE A 170 -7.65 -13.03 -18.74
N ARG A 171 -7.56 -13.49 -19.98
CA ARG A 171 -8.65 -14.19 -20.68
C ARG A 171 -8.28 -15.65 -20.90
N LYS A 172 -9.29 -16.51 -20.81
CA LYS A 172 -9.24 -17.90 -21.28
C LYS A 172 -9.91 -17.99 -22.65
#